data_AF-A0A822BAT2-F1
#
_entry.id   AF-A0A822BAT2-F1
#
_cell.length_a   1.000
_cell.length_b   1.000
_cell.length_c   1.000
_cell.angle_alpha   90.00
_cell.angle_beta   90.00
_cell.angle_gamma   90.00
#
_symmetry.space_group_name_H-M   'P 1'
#
loop_
_entity.id
_entity.type
_entity.pdbx_description
1 polymer ?
#
loop_
_entity_poly.entity_id
_entity_poly.type
_entity_poly.pdbx_seq_one_letter_code
_entity_poly.pdbx_strand_id
1 'polypeptide(L)' 'WPSHKSEMPLGQMPVLEYNGTKLPQSLSIARFLAKQFQLAGKDNF' A
#
# COMPACT_ATOMS: atom_id res chain seq x y z
N TRP A 1 -3.91 6.16 18.59
CA TRP A 1 -4.22 5.03 17.69
C TRP A 1 -5.72 4.80 17.51
N PRO A 2 -6.56 4.70 18.57
CA PRO A 2 -8.00 4.46 18.40
C PRO A 2 -8.72 5.51 17.53
N SER A 3 -8.32 6.79 17.66
CA SER A 3 -8.83 7.92 16.86
C SER A 3 -8.57 7.78 15.36
N HIS A 4 -7.39 7.33 14.97
CA HIS A 4 -6.98 7.21 13.55
C HIS A 4 -7.43 5.91 12.90
N LYS A 5 -7.90 4.93 13.68
CA LYS A 5 -8.32 3.63 13.16
C LYS A 5 -9.48 3.78 12.17
N SER A 6 -10.42 4.68 12.42
CA SER A 6 -11.55 4.98 11.52
C SER A 6 -11.12 5.67 10.23
N GLU A 7 -9.97 6.33 10.22
CA GLU A 7 -9.43 7.04 9.04
C GLU A 7 -8.71 6.08 8.08
N MET A 8 -8.39 4.86 8.51
CA MET A 8 -7.72 3.84 7.71
C MET A 8 -8.76 3.02 6.93
N PRO A 9 -8.57 2.79 5.61
CA PRO A 9 -9.57 2.12 4.76
C PRO A 9 -10.06 0.77 5.29
N LEU A 10 -9.19 0.00 5.94
CA LEU A 10 -9.50 -1.31 6.51
C LEU A 10 -9.37 -1.36 8.04
N GLY A 11 -9.32 -0.19 8.71
CA GLY A 11 -9.12 -0.14 10.16
C GLY A 11 -7.81 -0.78 10.64
N GLN A 12 -6.84 -0.93 9.74
CA GLN A 12 -5.58 -1.62 9.95
C GLN A 12 -4.45 -0.85 9.27
N MET A 13 -3.23 -1.00 9.80
CA MET A 13 -1.99 -0.57 9.17
C MET A 13 -1.22 -1.79 8.66
N PRO A 14 -0.35 -1.63 7.65
CA PRO A 14 0.04 -0.37 7.00
C PRO A 14 -0.94 0.13 5.93
N VAL A 15 -0.90 1.45 5.69
CA VAL A 15 -1.59 2.15 4.60
C VAL A 15 -0.61 3.13 3.96
N LEU A 16 -0.49 3.12 2.63
CA LEU A 16 0.30 4.07 1.86
C LEU A 16 -0.62 5.14 1.25
N GLU A 17 -0.33 6.42 1.46
CA GLU A 17 -1.02 7.51 0.76
C GLU A 17 -0.23 7.90 -0.49
N TYR A 18 -0.84 7.76 -1.67
CA TYR A 18 -0.23 8.05 -2.96
C TYR A 18 -1.22 8.83 -3.83
N ASN A 19 -0.86 10.06 -4.24
CA ASN A 19 -1.70 10.96 -5.02
C ASN A 19 -3.13 11.13 -4.45
N GLY A 20 -3.24 11.30 -3.13
CA GLY A 20 -4.52 11.42 -2.43
C GLY A 20 -5.32 10.11 -2.28
N THR A 21 -4.80 8.98 -2.77
CA THR A 21 -5.40 7.65 -2.61
C THR A 21 -4.73 6.87 -1.49
N LYS A 22 -5.51 6.31 -0.57
CA LYS A 22 -5.01 5.44 0.51
C LYS A 22 -5.03 3.97 0.07
N LEU A 23 -3.85 3.36 -0.06
CA LEU A 23 -3.63 1.96 -0.42
C LEU A 23 -3.40 1.11 0.84
N PRO A 24 -4.33 0.22 1.23
CA PRO A 24 -4.13 -0.71 2.34
C PRO A 24 -3.40 -1.99 1.89
N GLN A 25 -3.11 -2.89 2.84
CA GLN A 25 -2.46 -4.20 2.67
C GLN A 25 -0.96 -4.15 2.36
N SER A 26 -0.13 -4.65 3.28
CA SER A 26 1.34 -4.58 3.22
C SER A 26 1.92 -5.16 1.93
N LEU A 27 1.45 -6.33 1.49
CA LEU A 27 1.93 -6.98 0.26
C LEU A 27 1.50 -6.23 -1.01
N SER A 28 0.31 -5.65 -1.01
CA SER A 28 -0.16 -4.83 -2.14
C SER A 28 0.66 -3.55 -2.27
N ILE A 29 0.93 -2.88 -1.14
CA ILE A 29 1.82 -1.72 -1.05
C ILE A 29 3.22 -2.09 -1.56
N ALA A 30 3.79 -3.19 -1.06
CA ALA A 30 5.13 -3.64 -1.47
C ALA A 30 5.21 -3.92 -2.97
N ARG A 31 4.22 -4.63 -3.55
CA ARG A 31 4.18 -4.89 -5.00
C ARG A 31 4.00 -3.61 -5.82
N PHE A 32 3.18 -2.68 -5.34
CA PHE A 32 2.99 -1.38 -6.00
C PHE A 32 4.32 -0.61 -6.05
N LEU A 33 4.99 -0.46 -4.91
CA LEU A 33 6.29 0.23 -4.82
C LEU A 33 7.38 -0.49 -5.63
N ALA A 34 7.39 -1.82 -5.62
CA ALA A 34 8.33 -2.59 -6.44
C ALA A 34 8.17 -2.28 -7.93
N LYS A 35 6.95 -2.09 -8.43
CA LYS A 35 6.73 -1.64 -9.82
C LYS A 35 7.21 -0.21 -10.05
N GLN A 36 6.96 0.71 -9.11
CA GLN A 36 7.38 2.12 -9.25
C GLN A 36 8.91 2.27 -9.28
N PHE A 37 9.63 1.46 -8.51
CA PHE A 37 11.09 1.54 -8.39
C PHE A 37 11.84 0.47 -9.21
N GLN A 38 11.18 -0.20 -10.15
CA GLN A 38 11.79 -1.21 -11.04
C GLN A 38 12.46 -2.37 -10.27
N LEU A 39 11.87 -2.74 -9.14
CA LEU A 39 12.25 -3.88 -8.30
C LEU A 39 11.31 -5.09 -8.48
N ALA A 40 10.24 -4.94 -9.27
CA ALA A 40 9.35 -6.03 -9.64
C ALA A 40 10.01 -6.95 -10.69
N GLY A 41 9.52 -8.19 -10.78
CA GLY A 41 9.94 -9.13 -11.84
C GLY A 41 9.74 -8.54 -13.24
N LYS A 42 10.60 -8.94 -14.18
CA LYS A 42 10.60 -8.42 -15.56
C LYS A 42 9.40 -8.90 -16.36
N ASP A 43 8.88 -10.08 -16.04
CA ASP A 43 7.73 -10.71 -16.67
C ASP A 43 6.85 -11.41 -15.62
N ASN A 44 5.75 -12.01 -16.09
CA ASN A 44 4.77 -12.71 -15.25
C ASN A 44 5.11 -14.21 -15.07
N PHE A 45 6.29 -14.65 -15.53
CA PHE A 45 6.68 -16.07 -15.60
C PHE A 45 7.78 -16.41 -14.59
#